data_AF-A0A2N3JV77-F1
#
_entry.id   AF-A0A2N3JV77-F1
#
_cell.length_a   1.000
_cell.length_b   1.000
_cell.length_c   1.000
_cell.angle_alpha   90.00
_cell.angle_beta   90.00
_cell.angle_gamma   90.00
#
_symmetry.space_group_name_H-M   'P 1'
#
loop_
_entity.id
_entity.type
_entity.pdbx_description
1 polymer ?
#
loop_
_entity_poly.entity_id
_entity_poly.type
_entity_poly.pdbx_seq_one_letter_code
_entity_poly.pdbx_strand_id
1 'polypeptide(L)'
;GRVVARLPYATRGGRLSLRSWLRAPHAEALGLSAGPGRLTVTGRLYGAAVTAHAYGEIRAVGAPGPACRVPVTPTPEPAHPPTEGTPFTLTLPHTDLAADGRPRTWSLSLRPAGETGPEARLARLLGPGGVTTAPTPHPPLALPGPRGPLHAAPLYTPSHDLTFRISPAMPLPRRG
;
A
#
# COMPACT_ATOMS: atom_id res chain seq x y z
N GLY A 1 20.05 -1.10 3.49
CA GLY A 1 19.82 -1.35 2.06
C GLY A 1 19.12 -0.19 1.38
N ARG A 2 19.45 0.09 0.13
CA ARG A 2 18.69 0.98 -0.76
C ARG A 2 18.03 0.12 -1.83
N VAL A 3 16.80 0.42 -2.21
CA VAL A 3 16.10 -0.29 -3.27
C VAL A 3 16.32 0.42 -4.59
N VAL A 4 16.80 -0.33 -5.58
CA VAL A 4 16.97 0.13 -6.96
C VAL A 4 16.07 -0.69 -7.85
N ALA A 5 15.19 -0.04 -8.59
CA ALA A 5 14.31 -0.68 -9.56
C ALA A 5 14.37 0.06 -10.90
N ARG A 6 14.16 -0.66 -12.00
CA ARG A 6 14.23 -0.14 -13.36
C ARG A 6 13.13 -0.78 -14.20
N LEU A 7 12.40 0.04 -14.94
CA LEU A 7 11.32 -0.36 -15.84
C LEU A 7 11.60 0.21 -17.24
N PRO A 8 12.13 -0.60 -18.17
CA PRO A 8 12.13 -0.26 -19.58
C PRO A 8 10.70 -0.40 -20.14
N TYR A 9 10.25 0.56 -20.95
CA TYR A 9 8.94 0.48 -21.62
C TYR A 9 8.94 1.27 -22.93
N ALA A 10 8.08 0.85 -23.85
CA ALA A 10 7.81 1.59 -25.07
C ALA A 10 6.79 2.70 -24.79
N THR A 11 7.09 3.92 -25.24
CA THR A 11 6.12 5.01 -25.24
C THR A 11 5.12 4.83 -26.39
N ARG A 12 3.99 5.56 -26.35
CA ARG A 12 2.99 5.56 -27.44
C ARG A 12 3.60 5.87 -28.81
N GLY A 13 4.67 6.68 -28.87
CA GLY A 13 5.38 7.03 -30.11
C GLY A 13 6.50 6.05 -30.50
N GLY A 14 6.56 4.84 -29.93
CA GLY A 14 7.54 3.82 -30.30
C GLY A 14 8.96 4.03 -29.75
N ARG A 15 9.18 5.04 -28.90
CA ARG A 15 10.50 5.26 -28.27
C ARG A 15 10.66 4.37 -27.06
N LEU A 16 11.84 3.76 -26.91
CA LEU A 16 12.25 3.13 -25.66
C LEU A 16 12.44 4.22 -24.59
N SER A 17 11.88 3.99 -23.40
CA SER A 17 12.07 4.83 -22.23
C SER A 17 12.39 3.97 -21.02
N LEU A 18 13.14 4.53 -20.08
CA LEU A 18 13.50 3.87 -18.84
C LEU A 18 12.97 4.70 -17.67
N ARG A 19 12.16 4.07 -16.81
CA ARG A 19 11.86 4.60 -15.49
C ARG A 19 12.77 3.94 -14.46
N SER A 20 13.37 4.73 -13.58
CA SER A 20 14.25 4.22 -12.54
C SER A 20 13.90 4.81 -11.19
N TRP A 21 14.09 4.02 -10.14
CA TRP A 21 13.86 4.41 -8.76
C TRP A 21 15.10 4.09 -7.94
N LEU A 22 15.41 5.01 -7.01
CA LEU A 22 16.37 4.83 -5.93
C LEU A 22 15.64 5.23 -4.64
N ARG A 23 15.35 4.27 -3.76
CA ARG A 23 14.59 4.50 -2.52
C ARG A 23 15.35 4.01 -1.30
N ALA A 24 15.45 4.84 -0.28
CA ALA A 24 15.93 4.48 1.05
C ALA A 24 15.32 5.43 2.10
N PRO A 25 14.57 4.93 3.10
CA PRO A 25 14.06 3.56 3.20
C PRO A 25 12.97 3.25 2.15
N HIS A 26 12.63 1.97 1.98
CA HIS A 26 11.59 1.51 1.06
C HIS A 26 10.72 0.46 1.72
N ALA A 27 9.40 0.66 1.74
CA ALA A 27 8.45 -0.34 2.18
C ALA A 27 7.82 -1.02 0.96
N GLU A 28 8.14 -2.30 0.75
CA GLU A 28 7.57 -3.12 -0.32
C GLU A 28 6.30 -3.81 0.18
N ALA A 29 5.18 -3.57 -0.49
CA ALA A 29 3.92 -4.28 -0.26
C ALA A 29 3.95 -5.65 -0.95
N LEU A 30 3.85 -6.72 -0.17
CA LEU A 30 3.90 -8.10 -0.66
C LEU A 30 2.51 -8.75 -0.75
N GLY A 31 1.64 -8.44 0.21
CA GLY A 31 0.34 -9.08 0.33
C GLY A 31 -0.71 -8.13 0.88
N LEU A 32 -1.94 -8.34 0.43
CA LEU A 32 -3.13 -7.62 0.85
C LEU A 32 -4.21 -8.64 1.19
N SER A 33 -4.82 -8.50 2.36
CA SER A 33 -5.94 -9.33 2.76
C SER A 33 -6.98 -8.49 3.49
N ALA A 34 -8.25 -8.72 3.17
CA ALA A 34 -9.34 -8.19 3.96
C ALA A 34 -9.82 -9.24 4.95
N GLY A 35 -10.09 -8.77 6.17
CA GLY A 35 -10.80 -9.53 7.19
C GLY A 35 -11.98 -8.71 7.72
N PRO A 36 -12.76 -9.26 8.67
CA PRO A 36 -13.88 -8.55 9.27
C PRO A 36 -13.44 -7.20 9.84
N GLY A 37 -13.92 -6.10 9.24
CA GLY A 37 -13.66 -4.73 9.67
C GLY A 37 -12.23 -4.22 9.50
N ARG A 38 -11.37 -4.93 8.76
CA ARG A 38 -9.95 -4.55 8.63
C ARG A 38 -9.34 -4.91 7.29
N LEU A 39 -8.39 -4.09 6.87
CA LEU A 39 -7.54 -4.34 5.73
C LEU A 39 -6.09 -4.49 6.20
N THR A 40 -5.51 -5.65 5.98
CA THR A 40 -4.14 -5.94 6.37
C THR A 40 -3.21 -5.85 5.17
N VAL A 41 -2.10 -5.15 5.34
CA VAL A 41 -0.99 -5.13 4.39
C VAL A 41 0.20 -5.81 5.02
N THR A 42 0.73 -6.82 4.33
CA THR A 42 2.00 -7.46 4.68
C THR A 42 3.07 -6.97 3.73
N GLY A 43 4.26 -6.70 4.24
CA GLY A 43 5.35 -6.17 3.43
C GLY A 43 6.72 -6.43 3.99
N ARG A 44 7.73 -5.86 3.34
CA ARG A 44 9.11 -5.81 3.81
C ARG A 44 9.66 -4.40 3.74
N LEU A 45 10.35 -3.98 4.81
CA LEU A 45 10.99 -2.69 4.92
C LEU A 45 12.49 -2.84 4.65
N TYR A 46 12.99 -2.12 3.65
CA TYR A 46 14.39 -2.08 3.27
C TYR A 46 15.01 -0.75 3.70
N GLY A 47 16.24 -0.79 4.22
CA GLY A 47 16.99 0.42 4.57
C GLY A 47 16.65 1.06 5.91
N ALA A 48 15.75 0.45 6.68
CA ALA A 48 15.45 0.80 8.06
C ALA A 48 14.95 -0.45 8.80
N ALA A 49 14.99 -0.41 10.13
CA ALA A 49 14.38 -1.43 10.98
C ALA A 49 13.02 -0.96 11.48
N VAL A 50 12.10 -1.90 11.68
CA VAL A 50 10.81 -1.64 12.35
C VAL A 50 11.06 -1.67 13.85
N THR A 51 10.94 -0.52 14.52
CA THR A 51 11.12 -0.39 15.97
C THR A 51 9.80 -0.54 16.73
N ALA A 52 9.86 -0.58 18.06
CA ALA A 52 8.66 -0.54 18.91
C ALA A 52 7.83 0.75 18.75
N HIS A 53 8.40 1.81 18.17
CA HIS A 53 7.71 3.08 17.91
C HIS A 53 7.18 3.19 16.47
N ALA A 54 7.26 2.10 15.69
CA ALA A 54 6.85 2.12 14.30
C ALA A 54 5.33 2.30 14.13
N TYR A 55 4.94 3.20 13.22
CA TYR A 55 3.56 3.35 12.81
C TYR A 55 3.42 3.62 11.31
N GLY A 56 2.25 3.30 10.78
CA GLY A 56 1.83 3.67 9.43
C GLY A 56 1.03 4.97 9.49
N GLU A 57 1.27 5.87 8.54
CA GLU A 57 0.44 7.04 8.31
C GLU A 57 -0.45 6.81 7.09
N ILE A 58 -1.72 7.12 7.27
CA ILE A 58 -2.74 6.96 6.24
C ILE A 58 -3.38 8.31 6.02
N ARG A 59 -3.23 8.84 4.80
CA ARG A 59 -3.62 10.22 4.48
C ARG A 59 -4.59 10.23 3.31
N ALA A 60 -5.62 11.06 3.42
CA ALA A 60 -6.52 11.30 2.31
C ALA A 60 -5.77 12.00 1.18
N VAL A 61 -5.86 11.46 -0.03
CA VAL A 61 -5.27 12.10 -1.22
C VAL A 61 -6.17 13.24 -1.66
N GLY A 62 -5.60 14.44 -1.81
CA GLY A 62 -6.31 15.61 -2.31
C GLY A 62 -7.29 16.27 -1.33
N ALA A 63 -7.33 15.82 -0.08
CA ALA A 63 -8.13 16.43 0.98
C ALA A 63 -7.24 16.66 2.22
N PRO A 64 -7.01 17.92 2.63
CA PRO A 64 -6.27 18.19 3.86
C PRO A 64 -7.07 17.69 5.08
N GLY A 65 -6.37 17.02 6.00
CA GLY A 65 -6.97 16.43 7.19
C GLY A 65 -5.92 15.67 8.03
N PRO A 66 -6.29 15.25 9.24
CA PRO A 66 -5.40 14.47 10.10
C PRO A 66 -5.07 13.13 9.44
N ALA A 67 -3.83 12.67 9.63
CA ALA A 67 -3.45 11.31 9.26
C ALA A 67 -4.05 10.33 10.28
N CYS A 68 -4.63 9.23 9.79
CA CYS A 68 -4.86 8.07 10.65
C CYS A 68 -3.51 7.39 10.88
N ARG A 69 -3.20 7.09 12.15
CA ARG A 69 -1.97 6.40 12.55
C ARG A 69 -2.32 5.01 13.05
N VAL A 70 -1.63 4.01 12.51
CA VAL A 70 -1.82 2.60 12.88
C VAL A 70 -0.49 1.99 13.29
N PRO A 71 -0.46 1.08 14.27
CA PRO A 71 0.78 0.40 14.64
C PRO A 71 1.30 -0.43 13.46
N VAL A 72 2.63 -0.49 13.33
CA VAL A 72 3.32 -1.40 12.41
C VAL A 72 4.01 -2.45 13.24
N THR A 73 3.70 -3.71 12.98
CA THR A 73 4.23 -4.83 13.76
C THR A 73 5.26 -5.57 12.92
N PRO A 74 6.50 -5.80 13.42
CA PRO A 74 7.42 -6.72 12.77
C PRO A 74 6.85 -8.14 12.82
N THR A 75 6.99 -8.90 11.74
CA THR A 75 6.55 -10.29 11.70
C THR A 75 7.74 -11.24 11.74
N PRO A 76 7.55 -12.53 12.07
CA PRO A 76 8.61 -13.52 11.91
C PRO A 76 9.10 -13.58 10.47
N GLU A 77 10.39 -13.87 10.30
CA GLU A 77 10.97 -14.16 8.98
C GLU A 77 10.37 -15.46 8.41
N PRO A 78 10.13 -15.54 7.09
CA PRO A 78 9.73 -16.78 6.46
C PRO A 78 10.89 -17.79 6.48
N ALA A 79 10.59 -19.08 6.28
CA ALA A 79 11.58 -20.16 6.34
C ALA A 79 12.80 -19.97 5.42
N HIS A 80 12.60 -19.32 4.28
CA HIS A 80 13.65 -18.91 3.35
C HIS A 80 13.61 -17.38 3.21
N PRO A 81 14.22 -16.63 4.14
CA PRO A 81 14.15 -15.18 4.11
C PRO A 81 15.01 -14.64 2.97
N PRO A 82 14.56 -13.55 2.30
CA PRO A 82 15.46 -12.80 1.44
C PRO A 82 16.60 -12.20 2.26
N THR A 83 17.72 -11.91 1.60
CA THR A 83 18.96 -11.43 2.25
C THR A 83 18.80 -10.07 2.94
N GLU A 84 17.81 -9.26 2.55
CA GLU A 84 17.60 -7.91 3.09
C GLU A 84 16.14 -7.60 3.46
N GLY A 85 16.03 -6.60 4.33
CA GLY A 85 14.79 -5.99 4.78
C GLY A 85 14.16 -6.72 5.96
N THR A 86 13.23 -6.06 6.65
CA THR A 86 12.50 -6.61 7.81
C THR A 86 11.03 -6.76 7.45
N PRO A 87 10.42 -7.94 7.64
CA PRO A 87 9.02 -8.15 7.33
C PRO A 87 8.14 -7.46 8.36
N PHE A 88 7.03 -6.91 7.89
CA PHE A 88 6.07 -6.19 8.72
C PHE A 88 4.64 -6.50 8.30
N THR A 89 3.73 -6.21 9.23
CA THR A 89 2.30 -6.12 8.98
C THR A 89 1.78 -4.78 9.51
N LEU A 90 0.81 -4.22 8.79
CA LEU A 90 0.02 -3.08 9.26
C LEU A 90 -1.46 -3.36 8.97
N THR A 91 -2.32 -2.97 9.90
CA THR A 91 -3.75 -3.17 9.80
C THR A 91 -4.45 -1.83 9.79
N LEU A 92 -5.22 -1.61 8.74
CA LEU A 92 -5.99 -0.41 8.52
C LEU A 92 -7.40 -0.62 9.07
N PRO A 93 -7.83 0.17 10.06
CA PRO A 93 -9.19 0.09 10.59
C PRO A 93 -10.16 0.61 9.53
N HIS A 94 -11.17 -0.20 9.25
CA HIS A 94 -12.20 0.16 8.28
C HIS A 94 -12.93 1.45 8.66
N THR A 95 -13.23 1.62 9.96
CA THR A 95 -13.99 2.76 10.50
C THR A 95 -13.35 4.09 10.16
N ASP A 96 -12.01 4.15 10.08
CA ASP A 96 -11.30 5.41 9.86
C ASP A 96 -11.21 5.74 8.37
N LEU A 97 -11.04 4.71 7.53
CA LEU A 97 -10.96 4.84 6.08
C LEU A 97 -12.30 5.19 5.43
N ALA A 98 -13.40 4.85 6.09
CA ALA A 98 -14.75 4.94 5.56
C ALA A 98 -15.73 5.60 6.55
N ALA A 99 -15.24 6.40 7.50
CA ALA A 99 -16.03 7.02 8.56
C ALA A 99 -17.28 7.74 8.02
N ASP A 100 -17.11 8.51 6.95
CA ASP A 100 -18.21 9.24 6.32
C ASP A 100 -18.93 8.44 5.23
N GLY A 101 -18.43 7.26 4.83
CA GLY A 101 -18.94 6.45 3.73
C GLY A 101 -18.82 7.09 2.33
N ARG A 102 -17.98 8.14 2.18
CA ARG A 102 -17.76 8.80 0.89
C ARG A 102 -16.61 8.13 0.13
N PRO A 103 -16.66 8.10 -1.21
CA PRO A 103 -15.52 7.68 -2.00
C PRO A 103 -14.29 8.53 -1.68
N ARG A 104 -13.16 7.89 -1.42
CA ARG A 104 -11.90 8.56 -1.11
C ARG A 104 -10.71 7.67 -1.43
N THR A 105 -9.62 8.29 -1.86
CA THR A 105 -8.33 7.62 -2.04
C THR A 105 -7.42 7.92 -0.87
N TRP A 106 -6.71 6.90 -0.39
CA TRP A 106 -5.81 6.98 0.75
C TRP A 106 -4.39 6.61 0.31
N SER A 107 -3.41 7.41 0.69
CA SER A 107 -1.98 7.09 0.57
C SER A 107 -1.46 6.49 1.87
N LEU A 108 -0.39 5.70 1.76
CA LEU A 108 0.20 4.96 2.87
C LEU A 108 1.71 5.14 2.94
N SER A 109 2.21 5.53 4.10
CA SER A 109 3.63 5.56 4.42
C SER A 109 3.87 4.93 5.78
N LEU A 110 5.10 4.47 6.03
CA LEU A 110 5.57 4.01 7.32
C LEU A 110 6.51 5.03 7.94
N ARG A 111 6.51 5.11 9.26
CA ARG A 111 7.49 5.79 10.10
C ARG A 111 8.16 4.72 10.96
N PRO A 112 9.21 4.04 10.46
CA PRO A 112 9.75 2.82 11.09
C PRO A 112 10.35 3.04 12.48
N ALA A 113 10.79 4.27 12.77
CA ALA A 113 11.37 4.68 14.04
C ALA A 113 10.56 5.80 14.74
N GLY A 114 9.27 5.93 14.39
CA GLY A 114 8.40 6.96 14.96
C GLY A 114 8.56 8.34 14.33
N GLU A 115 8.10 9.38 15.04
CA GLU A 115 7.95 10.75 14.52
C GLU A 115 9.26 11.39 14.06
N THR A 116 10.39 11.07 14.69
CA THR A 116 11.70 11.60 14.31
C THR A 116 12.41 10.73 13.26
N GLY A 117 11.84 9.55 12.99
CA GLY A 117 12.40 8.58 12.05
C GLY A 117 12.15 8.94 10.58
N PRO A 118 12.79 8.21 9.65
CA PRO A 118 12.57 8.41 8.23
C PRO A 118 11.14 8.00 7.84
N GLU A 119 10.63 8.58 6.75
CA GLU A 119 9.42 8.08 6.11
C GLU A 119 9.78 7.02 5.05
N ALA A 120 9.06 5.90 5.03
CA ALA A 120 9.12 4.90 3.97
C ALA A 120 7.76 4.81 3.28
N ARG A 121 7.66 5.25 2.02
CA ARG A 121 6.41 5.07 1.24
C ARG A 121 6.18 3.60 0.96
N LEU A 122 4.93 3.17 1.12
CA LEU A 122 4.51 1.83 0.79
C LEU A 122 4.31 1.73 -0.72
N ALA A 123 5.02 0.83 -1.38
CA ALA A 123 5.07 0.72 -2.83
C ALA A 123 5.26 -0.74 -3.28
N ARG A 124 5.14 -1.00 -4.59
CA ARG A 124 5.49 -2.31 -5.16
C ARG A 124 6.45 -2.16 -6.33
N LEU A 125 7.73 -2.37 -6.06
CA LEU A 125 8.83 -2.23 -7.01
C LEU A 125 9.58 -3.54 -7.28
N LEU A 126 9.55 -4.49 -6.34
CA LEU A 126 10.38 -5.70 -6.31
C LEU A 126 9.58 -7.00 -6.51
N GLY A 127 8.27 -6.90 -6.73
CA GLY A 127 7.39 -8.07 -6.91
C GLY A 127 7.81 -9.01 -8.06
N PRO A 128 7.25 -10.23 -8.08
CA PRO A 128 7.46 -11.18 -9.17
C PRO A 128 7.07 -10.57 -10.52
N GLY A 129 7.92 -10.75 -11.53
CA GLY A 129 7.81 -10.07 -12.83
C GLY A 129 8.43 -8.66 -12.86
N GLY A 130 8.98 -8.19 -11.74
CA GLY A 130 9.56 -6.86 -11.61
C GLY A 130 8.52 -5.74 -11.58
N VAL A 131 9.01 -4.51 -11.62
CA VAL A 131 8.17 -3.32 -11.78
C VAL A 131 7.54 -3.33 -13.18
N THR A 132 6.24 -3.03 -13.29
CA THR A 132 5.49 -3.03 -14.56
C THR A 132 4.69 -1.74 -14.73
N THR A 133 4.44 -1.29 -15.96
CA THR A 133 3.63 -0.09 -16.25
C THR A 133 2.18 -0.26 -15.85
N ALA A 134 1.67 -1.49 -15.79
CA ALA A 134 0.32 -1.84 -15.39
C ALA A 134 0.37 -2.99 -14.38
N PRO A 135 0.54 -2.70 -13.08
CA PRO A 135 0.49 -3.73 -12.05
C PRO A 135 -0.84 -4.47 -12.11
N THR A 136 -0.79 -5.80 -12.01
CA THR A 136 -2.02 -6.60 -11.92
C THR A 136 -2.85 -6.07 -10.75
N PRO A 137 -4.10 -5.62 -11.00
CA PRO A 137 -4.93 -5.09 -9.95
C PRO A 137 -5.24 -6.21 -8.95
N HIS A 138 -5.16 -5.86 -7.66
CA HIS A 138 -5.71 -6.72 -6.63
C HIS A 138 -7.24 -6.66 -6.71
N PRO A 139 -7.94 -7.79 -6.56
CA PRO A 139 -9.40 -7.78 -6.57
C PRO A 139 -9.92 -6.83 -5.49
N PRO A 140 -11.00 -6.06 -5.76
CA PRO A 140 -11.58 -5.19 -4.75
C PRO A 140 -11.98 -5.98 -3.51
N LEU A 141 -11.61 -5.45 -2.36
CA LEU A 141 -11.87 -6.07 -1.07
C LEU A 141 -13.18 -5.53 -0.51
N ALA A 142 -14.11 -6.41 -0.16
CA ALA A 142 -15.39 -6.03 0.41
C ALA A 142 -15.24 -5.54 1.85
N LEU A 143 -15.94 -4.47 2.18
CA LEU A 143 -15.91 -3.82 3.48
C LEU A 143 -17.36 -3.48 3.90
N PRO A 144 -17.70 -3.60 5.20
CA PRO A 144 -18.96 -3.02 5.70
C PRO A 144 -18.91 -1.50 5.53
N GLY A 145 -20.01 -0.76 5.64
CA GLY A 145 -19.95 0.70 5.58
C GLY A 145 -21.16 1.34 6.23
N PRO A 146 -21.04 2.60 6.71
CA PRO A 146 -22.12 3.26 7.43
C PRO A 146 -23.37 3.48 6.57
N ARG A 147 -23.22 3.45 5.23
CA ARG A 147 -24.29 3.67 4.25
C ARG A 147 -24.51 2.45 3.33
N GLY A 148 -24.04 1.28 3.76
CA GLY A 148 -24.06 0.05 2.97
C GLY A 148 -22.65 -0.46 2.60
N PRO A 149 -22.57 -1.57 1.85
CA PRO A 149 -21.29 -2.20 1.53
C PRO A 149 -20.37 -1.29 0.71
N LEU A 150 -19.06 -1.37 0.99
CA LEU A 150 -18.00 -0.63 0.32
C LEU A 150 -16.99 -1.61 -0.31
N HIS A 151 -16.20 -1.10 -1.25
CA HIS A 151 -15.01 -1.76 -1.78
C HIS A 151 -13.76 -0.95 -1.49
N ALA A 152 -12.69 -1.62 -1.07
CA ALA A 152 -11.33 -1.13 -1.13
C ALA A 152 -10.62 -1.69 -2.36
N ALA A 153 -10.33 -0.83 -3.32
CA ALA A 153 -9.52 -1.17 -4.50
C ALA A 153 -8.07 -0.72 -4.27
N PRO A 154 -7.09 -1.64 -4.25
CA PRO A 154 -5.68 -1.29 -4.20
C PRO A 154 -5.25 -0.75 -5.57
N LEU A 155 -4.64 0.43 -5.58
CA LEU A 155 -4.20 1.14 -6.78
C LEU A 155 -2.74 1.56 -6.64
N TYR A 156 -1.99 1.51 -7.74
CA TYR A 156 -0.61 2.00 -7.76
C TYR A 156 -0.53 3.31 -8.51
N THR A 157 0.15 4.30 -7.92
CA THR A 157 0.47 5.55 -8.60
C THR A 157 1.47 5.30 -9.73
N PRO A 158 1.71 6.28 -10.63
CA PRO A 158 2.80 6.17 -11.60
C PRO A 158 4.19 5.98 -10.95
N SER A 159 4.36 6.40 -9.70
CA SER A 159 5.60 6.19 -8.93
C SER A 159 5.64 4.81 -8.24
N HIS A 160 4.62 3.98 -8.45
CA HIS A 160 4.38 2.67 -7.84
C HIS A 160 4.09 2.70 -6.34
N ASP A 161 3.70 3.86 -5.83
CA ASP A 161 3.21 3.98 -4.45
C ASP A 161 1.83 3.31 -4.36
N LEU A 162 1.62 2.51 -3.32
CA LEU A 162 0.34 1.87 -3.04
C LEU A 162 -0.63 2.90 -2.45
N THR A 163 -1.84 2.89 -2.99
CA THR A 163 -2.99 3.65 -2.51
C THR A 163 -4.20 2.74 -2.41
N PHE A 164 -5.16 3.10 -1.56
CA PHE A 164 -6.47 2.43 -1.53
C PHE A 164 -7.56 3.40 -1.93
N ARG A 165 -8.38 3.01 -2.90
CA ARG A 165 -9.63 3.71 -3.20
C ARG A 165 -10.77 3.00 -2.48
N ILE A 166 -11.40 3.71 -1.57
CA ILE A 166 -12.68 3.31 -0.98
C ILE A 166 -13.80 3.87 -1.85
N SER A 167 -14.78 3.04 -2.17
CA SER A 167 -15.99 3.43 -2.90
C SER A 167 -17.18 2.56 -2.50
N PRO A 168 -18.43 3.01 -2.67
CA PRO A 168 -19.60 2.15 -2.55
C PRO A 168 -19.46 0.89 -3.39
N ALA A 169 -19.92 -0.24 -2.85
CA ALA A 169 -20.16 -1.40 -3.67
C ALA A 169 -21.30 -1.07 -4.63
N MET A 170 -21.03 -1.09 -5.93
CA MET A 170 -22.12 -1.04 -6.89
C MET A 170 -22.98 -2.29 -6.65
N PRO A 171 -24.31 -2.18 -6.61
CA PRO A 171 -25.16 -3.36 -6.55
C PRO A 171 -24.79 -4.25 -7.74
N LEU A 172 -24.63 -5.56 -7.52
CA LEU A 172 -24.64 -6.47 -8.66
C LEU A 172 -25.93 -6.20 -9.46
N PRO A 173 -25.88 -6.13 -10.80
CA PRO A 173 -27.10 -6.07 -11.59
C PRO A 173 -27.99 -7.23 -11.16
N ARG A 174 -29.23 -6.93 -10.77
CA ARG A 174 -30.23 -7.95 -10.47
C ARG A 174 -30.31 -8.84 -11.70
N ARG A 175 -30.00 -10.13 -11.54
CA ARG A 175 -30.35 -11.12 -12.56
C ARG A 175 -31.89 -11.12 -12.59
N GLY A 176 -32.44 -10.60 -13.70
CA GLY A 176 -33.84 -10.73 -14.03
C GLY A 176 -34.19 -12.18 -14.36
#